data_AF-A0A653XIX0-F1
#
_entry.id   AF-A0A653XIX0-F1
#
_cell.length_a   1.000
_cell.length_b   1.000
_cell.length_c   1.000
_cell.angle_alpha   90.00
_cell.angle_beta   90.00
_cell.angle_gamma   90.00
#
_symmetry.space_group_name_H-M   'P 1'
#
loop_
_entity.id
_entity.type
_entity.pdbx_description
1 polymer ?
#
loop_
_entity_poly.entity_id
_entity_poly.type
_entity_poly.pdbx_seq_one_letter_code
_entity_poly.pdbx_strand_id
1 'polypeptide(L)'
;MGTLKNNGLRACIALMVILFGVFVAVKAMERKEEVKAEPKSLVNQTWYFNGTSSDDPTDESLYVTTPPSDGCITPYQKICEVQAPDDGNGHPDMDAPVGSQTVRDQINDAKASLSNPGGPSTNSTVTAFRKN
;
A
#
# COMPACT_ATOMS: atom_id res chain seq x y z
N MET A 1 5.06 48.54 -63.36
CA MET A 1 5.10 47.22 -62.69
C MET A 1 5.94 47.38 -61.43
N GLY A 2 5.30 47.38 -60.25
CA GLY A 2 5.97 47.54 -58.97
C GLY A 2 6.40 46.19 -58.41
N THR A 3 7.70 46.00 -58.17
CA THR A 3 8.27 44.77 -57.61
C THR A 3 8.30 44.90 -56.08
N LEU A 4 7.36 44.28 -55.37
CA LEU A 4 7.46 44.18 -53.91
C LEU A 4 8.53 43.13 -53.53
N LYS A 5 9.52 43.57 -52.73
CA LYS A 5 10.63 42.75 -52.22
C LYS A 5 10.12 41.81 -51.12
N ASN A 6 10.09 40.51 -51.43
CA ASN A 6 9.30 39.46 -50.76
C ASN A 6 9.82 38.97 -49.37
N ASN A 7 10.53 39.82 -48.61
CA ASN A 7 11.18 39.43 -47.35
C ASN A 7 10.29 39.57 -46.10
N GLY A 8 9.20 40.35 -46.16
CA GLY A 8 8.29 40.54 -45.02
C GLY A 8 7.36 39.34 -44.75
N LEU A 9 6.95 38.64 -45.81
CA LEU A 9 6.00 37.52 -45.69
C LEU A 9 6.62 36.32 -44.93
N ARG A 10 7.91 36.05 -45.15
CA ARG A 10 8.65 34.98 -44.46
C ARG A 10 8.83 35.28 -42.96
N ALA A 11 9.01 36.55 -42.59
CA ALA A 11 9.14 36.95 -41.19
C ALA A 11 7.81 36.78 -40.42
N CYS A 12 6.66 37.11 -41.04
CA CYS A 12 5.34 36.91 -40.44
C CYS A 12 5.00 35.41 -40.25
N ILE A 13 5.35 34.57 -41.22
CA ILE A 13 5.12 33.12 -41.11
C ILE A 13 5.99 32.51 -40.00
N ALA A 14 7.26 32.92 -39.90
CA ALA A 14 8.14 32.47 -38.83
C ALA A 14 7.65 32.87 -37.43
N LEU A 15 7.13 34.10 -37.28
CA LEU A 15 6.57 34.59 -36.02
C LEU A 15 5.32 33.81 -35.57
N MET A 16 4.44 33.44 -36.51
CA MET A 16 3.26 32.63 -36.19
C MET A 16 3.61 31.21 -35.75
N VAL A 17 4.60 30.56 -36.38
CA VAL A 17 5.02 29.19 -36.01
C VAL A 17 5.62 29.15 -34.60
N ILE A 18 6.39 30.18 -34.22
CA ILE A 18 6.99 30.27 -32.87
C ILE A 18 5.89 30.47 -31.82
N LEU A 19 4.86 31.27 -32.07
CA LEU A 19 3.75 31.50 -31.13
C LEU A 19 2.87 30.25 -30.92
N PHE A 20 2.64 29.43 -31.94
CA PHE A 20 1.86 28.19 -31.80
C PHE A 20 2.68 27.03 -31.19
N GLY A 21 4.01 27.00 -31.39
CA GLY A 21 4.87 25.92 -30.88
C GLY A 21 5.01 25.90 -29.35
N VAL A 22 4.94 27.07 -28.70
CA VAL A 22 5.10 27.18 -27.22
C VAL A 22 3.91 26.56 -26.47
N PHE A 23 2.70 26.60 -27.03
CA PHE A 23 1.51 26.05 -26.37
C PHE A 23 1.51 24.51 -26.27
N VAL A 24 2.17 23.82 -27.20
CA VAL A 24 2.22 22.34 -27.19
C VAL A 24 3.22 21.82 -26.16
N ALA A 25 4.29 22.57 -25.87
CA ALA A 25 5.32 22.14 -24.92
C ALA A 25 4.84 22.14 -23.45
N VAL A 26 3.96 23.05 -23.06
CA VAL A 26 3.45 23.13 -21.67
C VAL A 26 2.51 21.96 -21.34
N LYS A 27 1.73 21.50 -22.32
CA LYS A 27 0.82 20.34 -22.17
C LYS A 27 1.55 19.01 -21.99
N ALA A 28 2.83 18.92 -22.36
CA ALA A 28 3.61 17.69 -22.27
C ALA A 28 4.24 17.45 -20.88
N MET A 29 4.29 18.46 -20.00
CA MET A 29 4.87 18.35 -18.66
C MET A 29 3.86 18.05 -17.54
N GLU A 30 2.60 17.77 -17.87
CA GLU A 30 1.57 17.37 -16.88
C GLU A 30 1.38 15.85 -16.77
N ARG A 31 2.23 15.03 -17.40
CA ARG A 31 2.31 13.60 -17.05
C ARG A 31 3.22 13.44 -15.83
N LYS A 32 2.66 13.72 -14.66
CA LYS A 32 3.00 12.89 -13.50
C LYS A 32 2.66 11.46 -13.89
N GLU A 33 3.64 10.58 -13.89
CA GLU A 33 3.37 9.16 -13.74
C GLU A 33 2.53 9.02 -12.47
N GLU A 34 1.22 8.90 -12.65
CA GLU A 34 0.43 8.12 -11.73
C GLU A 34 0.99 6.72 -11.85
N VAL A 35 1.93 6.40 -10.96
CA VAL A 35 2.23 5.02 -10.59
C VAL A 35 0.87 4.43 -10.30
N LYS A 36 0.39 3.64 -11.26
CA LYS A 36 -0.86 2.90 -11.16
C LYS A 36 -0.64 1.90 -10.04
N ALA A 37 -0.84 2.35 -8.80
CA ALA A 37 -0.93 1.48 -7.65
C ALA A 37 -1.96 0.42 -8.05
N GLU A 38 -1.51 -0.83 -8.08
CA GLU A 38 -2.40 -1.95 -8.29
C GLU A 38 -3.57 -1.82 -7.31
N PRO A 39 -4.81 -2.15 -7.73
CA PRO A 39 -5.97 -1.93 -6.88
C PRO A 39 -5.77 -2.72 -5.59
N LYS A 40 -5.52 -2.01 -4.48
CA LYS A 40 -5.47 -2.59 -3.13
C LYS A 40 -6.72 -3.43 -2.95
N SER A 41 -6.54 -4.72 -2.73
CA SER A 41 -7.66 -5.63 -2.54
C SER A 41 -8.33 -5.28 -1.22
N LEU A 42 -9.52 -4.67 -1.26
CA LEU A 42 -10.31 -4.40 -0.05
C LEU A 42 -10.89 -5.67 0.58
N VAL A 43 -10.66 -6.84 -0.03
CA VAL A 43 -11.10 -8.12 0.50
C VAL A 43 -10.06 -8.60 1.50
N ASN A 44 -10.49 -8.71 2.76
CA ASN A 44 -9.67 -9.33 3.79
C ASN A 44 -9.36 -10.78 3.40
N GLN A 45 -8.09 -11.15 3.56
CA GLN A 45 -7.64 -12.54 3.48
C GLN A 45 -6.96 -12.94 4.79
N THR A 46 -6.81 -14.24 4.97
CA THR A 46 -6.18 -14.81 6.16
C THR A 46 -4.68 -14.86 5.99
N TRP A 47 -3.97 -14.31 6.98
CA TRP A 47 -2.52 -14.29 7.04
C TRP A 47 -2.04 -15.01 8.29
N TYR A 48 -1.02 -15.85 8.13
CA TYR A 48 -0.42 -16.61 9.20
C TYR A 48 0.95 -16.02 9.55
N PHE A 49 1.16 -15.70 10.82
CA PHE A 49 2.45 -15.17 11.26
C PHE A 49 3.52 -16.27 11.33
N ASN A 50 4.65 -16.04 10.67
CA ASN A 50 5.76 -16.97 10.49
C ASN A 50 7.07 -16.56 11.21
N GLY A 51 7.12 -15.42 11.90
CA GLY A 51 8.29 -15.07 12.71
C GLY A 51 8.43 -15.93 13.99
N THR A 52 9.25 -15.47 14.93
CA THR A 52 9.47 -15.98 16.30
C THR A 52 8.81 -15.08 17.36
N SER A 53 8.82 -15.42 18.64
CA SER A 53 8.18 -14.61 19.71
C SER A 53 8.91 -13.30 20.01
N SER A 54 10.18 -13.17 19.58
CA SER A 54 10.95 -11.92 19.68
C SER A 54 10.71 -10.96 18.52
N ASP A 55 10.09 -11.44 17.44
CA ASP A 55 9.85 -10.63 16.25
C ASP A 55 8.60 -9.78 16.40
N ASP A 56 8.57 -8.64 15.72
CA ASP A 56 7.45 -7.72 15.83
C ASP A 56 6.26 -8.18 14.98
N PRO A 57 5.07 -8.43 15.57
CA PRO A 57 3.89 -8.83 14.80
C PRO A 57 3.33 -7.73 13.89
N THR A 58 3.87 -6.51 13.91
CA THR A 58 3.48 -5.47 12.95
C THR A 58 4.34 -5.45 11.69
N ASP A 59 5.35 -6.31 11.60
CA ASP A 59 6.16 -6.50 10.39
C ASP A 59 5.40 -7.36 9.38
N GLU A 60 4.94 -6.73 8.29
CA GLU A 60 4.18 -7.38 7.23
C GLU A 60 4.96 -8.48 6.49
N SER A 61 6.30 -8.44 6.52
CA SER A 61 7.16 -9.43 5.85
C SER A 61 7.16 -10.79 6.54
N LEU A 62 6.68 -10.84 7.79
CA LEU A 62 6.62 -12.05 8.61
C LEU A 62 5.30 -12.82 8.44
N TYR A 63 4.45 -12.43 7.49
CA TYR A 63 3.17 -13.08 7.24
C TYR A 63 3.18 -13.88 5.94
N VAL A 64 2.48 -15.02 5.95
CA VAL A 64 2.31 -15.91 4.80
C VAL A 64 0.85 -16.31 4.64
N THR A 65 0.41 -16.60 3.41
CA THR A 65 -0.97 -17.05 3.12
C THR A 65 -1.14 -18.57 3.26
N THR A 66 -0.03 -19.32 3.28
CA THR A 66 -0.05 -20.76 3.53
C THR A 66 0.16 -21.00 5.03
N PRO A 67 -0.72 -21.77 5.69
CA PRO A 67 -0.53 -22.09 7.09
C PRO A 67 0.77 -22.89 7.26
N PRO A 68 1.65 -22.52 8.23
CA PRO A 68 2.85 -23.30 8.50
C PRO A 68 2.49 -24.75 8.86
N SER A 69 3.29 -25.71 8.40
CA SER A 69 3.05 -27.16 8.57
C SER A 69 3.05 -27.62 10.03
N ASP A 70 3.76 -26.90 10.89
CA ASP A 70 3.79 -27.12 12.34
C ASP A 70 2.60 -26.40 13.04
N GLY A 71 1.72 -25.80 12.24
CA GLY A 71 0.60 -24.99 12.68
C GLY A 71 1.03 -23.79 13.50
N CYS A 72 0.10 -23.32 14.32
CA CYS A 72 0.37 -22.37 15.38
C CYS A 72 1.30 -23.01 16.45
N ILE A 73 2.61 -23.12 16.21
CA ILE A 73 3.60 -23.67 17.17
C ILE A 73 3.46 -22.97 18.53
N THR A 74 3.26 -23.80 19.56
CA THR A 74 3.10 -23.47 20.98
C THR A 74 4.43 -23.00 21.59
N PRO A 75 4.49 -22.11 22.61
CA PRO A 75 3.42 -21.70 23.55
C PRO A 75 2.79 -20.28 23.33
N TYR A 76 1.67 -19.95 24.02
CA TYR A 76 0.88 -18.68 24.02
C TYR A 76 1.73 -17.40 24.23
N GLN A 77 2.42 -16.92 23.20
CA GLN A 77 3.09 -15.61 23.25
C GLN A 77 2.80 -14.78 22.00
N LYS A 78 1.80 -15.15 21.18
CA LYS A 78 1.75 -14.66 19.81
C LYS A 78 0.40 -14.62 19.13
N ILE A 79 0.27 -13.60 18.29
CA ILE A 79 -0.69 -13.50 17.19
C ILE A 79 -0.40 -14.62 16.19
N CYS A 80 -1.39 -15.46 15.89
CA CYS A 80 -1.21 -16.54 14.92
C CYS A 80 -1.78 -16.19 13.56
N GLU A 81 -2.98 -15.61 13.59
CA GLU A 81 -3.79 -15.36 12.43
C GLU A 81 -4.25 -13.91 12.47
N VAL A 82 -4.12 -13.22 11.34
CA VAL A 82 -4.74 -11.92 11.13
C VAL A 82 -5.58 -11.92 9.87
N GLN A 83 -6.69 -11.20 9.91
CA GLN A 83 -7.46 -10.81 8.74
C GLN A 83 -7.10 -9.39 8.34
N ALA A 84 -6.51 -9.26 7.16
CA ALA A 84 -6.13 -7.98 6.59
C ALA A 84 -6.23 -8.05 5.05
N PRO A 85 -6.51 -6.91 4.39
CA PRO A 85 -6.42 -6.83 2.94
C PRO A 85 -4.97 -6.98 2.45
N ASP A 86 -4.79 -7.24 1.16
CA ASP A 86 -3.47 -7.25 0.53
C ASP A 86 -2.98 -5.82 0.26
N ASP A 87 -1.73 -5.53 0.58
CA ASP A 87 -1.09 -4.24 0.33
C ASP A 87 -0.77 -4.00 -1.16
N GLY A 88 -0.90 -5.04 -1.99
CA GLY A 88 -0.55 -5.06 -3.41
C GLY A 88 0.82 -5.69 -3.68
N ASN A 89 1.58 -6.04 -2.65
CA ASN A 89 2.90 -6.67 -2.73
C ASN A 89 2.89 -8.11 -2.21
N GLY A 90 1.73 -8.68 -1.91
CA GLY A 90 1.61 -10.02 -1.34
C GLY A 90 1.84 -10.04 0.18
N HIS A 91 1.60 -8.91 0.86
CA HIS A 91 1.68 -8.77 2.30
C HIS A 91 0.36 -8.20 2.87
N PRO A 92 0.07 -8.40 4.18
CA PRO A 92 -1.06 -7.74 4.81
C PRO A 92 -0.88 -6.21 4.84
N ASP A 93 -1.89 -5.46 4.42
CA ASP A 93 -1.90 -4.01 4.54
C ASP A 93 -2.12 -3.60 6.00
N MET A 94 -1.02 -3.27 6.68
CA MET A 94 -1.01 -2.86 8.09
C MET A 94 -1.70 -1.52 8.34
N ASP A 95 -1.81 -0.68 7.32
CA ASP A 95 -2.40 0.65 7.43
C ASP A 95 -3.88 0.65 6.98
N ALA A 96 -4.41 -0.51 6.61
CA ALA A 96 -5.80 -0.65 6.24
C ALA A 96 -6.72 -0.31 7.42
N PRO A 97 -7.77 0.50 7.19
CA PRO A 97 -8.70 0.89 8.24
C PRO A 97 -9.61 -0.29 8.63
N VAL A 98 -9.69 -0.56 9.93
CA VAL A 98 -10.61 -1.52 10.54
C VAL A 98 -11.45 -0.77 11.58
N GLY A 99 -12.60 -0.26 11.13
CA GLY A 99 -13.43 0.65 11.94
C GLY A 99 -12.77 2.02 12.11
N SER A 100 -12.41 2.38 13.35
CA SER A 100 -11.72 3.64 13.69
C SER A 100 -10.21 3.49 13.92
N GLN A 101 -9.67 2.28 13.76
CA GLN A 101 -8.27 1.93 13.98
C GLN A 101 -7.66 1.32 12.71
N THR A 102 -6.35 1.11 12.69
CA THR A 102 -5.67 0.36 11.62
C THR A 102 -5.50 -1.11 11.98
N VAL A 103 -5.20 -1.96 10.99
CA VAL A 103 -4.76 -3.36 11.20
C VAL A 103 -3.60 -3.40 12.19
N ARG A 104 -2.61 -2.52 12.04
CA ARG A 104 -1.46 -2.37 12.95
C ARG A 104 -1.88 -2.08 14.39
N ASP A 105 -2.82 -1.16 14.60
CA ASP A 105 -3.31 -0.81 15.93
C ASP A 105 -4.01 -2.01 16.58
N GLN A 106 -4.85 -2.73 15.84
CA GLN A 106 -5.52 -3.93 16.34
C GLN A 106 -4.52 -5.05 16.69
N ILE A 107 -3.45 -5.20 15.92
CA ILE A 107 -2.35 -6.13 16.21
C ILE A 107 -1.63 -5.71 17.51
N ASN A 108 -1.36 -4.42 17.70
CA ASN A 108 -0.71 -3.92 18.91
C ASN A 108 -1.59 -4.09 20.16
N ASP A 109 -2.89 -3.82 20.06
CA ASP A 109 -3.85 -4.01 21.15
C ASP A 109 -3.93 -5.49 21.55
N ALA A 110 -4.01 -6.37 20.55
CA ALA A 110 -3.96 -7.82 20.75
C ALA A 110 -2.64 -8.27 21.39
N LYS A 111 -1.50 -7.74 20.96
CA LYS A 111 -0.18 -8.01 21.54
C LYS A 111 -0.10 -7.56 23.00
N ALA A 112 -0.61 -6.37 23.33
CA ALA A 112 -0.65 -5.86 24.69
C ALA A 112 -1.54 -6.75 25.60
N SER A 113 -2.62 -7.30 25.07
CA SER A 113 -3.52 -8.19 25.81
C SER A 113 -2.87 -9.49 26.28
N LEU A 114 -1.81 -9.96 25.61
CA LEU A 114 -1.05 -11.15 26.02
C LEU A 114 -0.43 -11.00 27.41
N SER A 115 -0.14 -9.77 27.85
CA SER A 115 0.44 -9.50 29.17
C SER A 115 -0.62 -9.27 30.26
N ASN A 116 -1.91 -9.28 29.92
CA ASN A 116 -2.98 -9.02 30.88
C ASN A 116 -3.34 -10.27 31.70
N PRO A 117 -3.66 -10.14 33.00
CA PRO A 117 -4.05 -11.26 33.85
C PRO A 117 -5.37 -11.93 33.44
N GLY A 118 -6.16 -11.29 32.55
CA GLY A 118 -7.36 -11.85 31.95
C GLY A 118 -7.12 -12.75 30.72
N GLY A 119 -5.88 -12.87 30.26
CA GLY A 119 -5.51 -13.62 29.05
C GLY A 119 -5.69 -12.82 27.74
N PRO A 120 -5.27 -13.40 26.59
CA PRO A 120 -5.31 -12.72 25.30
C PRO A 120 -6.75 -12.46 24.83
N SER A 121 -6.98 -11.26 24.26
CA SER A 121 -8.27 -10.85 23.70
C SER A 121 -8.21 -10.71 22.19
N THR A 122 -9.10 -11.40 21.46
CA THR A 122 -9.23 -11.29 19.99
C THR A 122 -9.97 -10.02 19.59
N ASN A 123 -9.79 -9.61 18.34
CA ASN A 123 -10.52 -8.49 17.73
C ASN A 123 -10.84 -8.82 16.25
N SER A 124 -11.33 -7.84 15.50
CA SER A 124 -11.72 -8.04 14.09
C SER A 124 -10.56 -8.38 13.17
N THR A 125 -9.34 -7.99 13.55
CA THR A 125 -8.12 -8.28 12.80
C THR A 125 -7.43 -9.54 13.31
N VAL A 126 -7.20 -9.65 14.62
CA VAL A 126 -6.59 -10.83 15.26
C VAL A 126 -7.68 -11.82 15.66
N THR A 127 -7.90 -12.79 14.78
CA THR A 127 -8.95 -13.81 14.93
C THR A 127 -8.53 -14.97 15.83
N ALA A 128 -7.23 -15.23 15.95
CA ALA A 128 -6.71 -16.33 16.77
C ALA A 128 -5.34 -16.02 17.39
N PHE A 129 -5.22 -16.38 18.67
CA PHE A 129 -3.95 -16.50 19.38
C PHE A 129 -3.56 -17.97 19.48
N ARG A 130 -2.25 -18.24 19.51
CA ARG A 130 -1.75 -19.60 19.71
C ARG A 130 -2.00 -20.03 21.16
N LYS A 131 -2.45 -21.28 21.38
CA LYS A 131 -2.41 -21.91 22.71
C LYS A 131 -1.00 -22.38 23.10
N ASN A 132 -0.67 -22.41 24.40
CA ASN A 132 0.34 -23.28 25.02
C ASN A 132 -0.04 -24.72 24.76
#